data_AF-A0A3M1S4N7-F1
#
_entry.id   AF-A0A3M1S4N7-F1
#
_cell.length_a   1.000
_cell.length_b   1.000
_cell.length_c   1.000
_cell.angle_alpha   90.00
_cell.angle_beta   90.00
_cell.angle_gamma   90.00
#
_symmetry.space_group_name_H-M   'P 1'
#
loop_
_entity.id
_entity.type
_entity.pdbx_description
1 polymer ?
#
loop_
_entity_poly.entity_id
_entity_poly.type
_entity_poly.pdbx_seq_one_letter_code
_entity_poly.pdbx_strand_id
1 'polypeptide(L)'
;MPVLEGYLAQAQRNGVTDLRWVDAAELAALEPELRAECALLSPSTGIIDSHELMLSLQGDLEAAGGAVALRSPVETIHAESGGFHVVCADDDRTQLHCRWLVNSAGLQAVRVAGAIDGLPPACLPRSHYAKGHYYALGGRAPFRRLIYPVASGGGLGVHVTLDLAGAARFGPDVRWVDRVDYAFDDSQRDDFVAAIRRYYPGLDSRRLQPGYTGIRPKIVGPGEPAADFMIQGPEQHGVAGLVNLFGIESPGLTASLAIADEVARRLAQPG
;
A
#
# COMPACT_ATOMS: atom_id res chain seq x y z
N MET A 1 20.43 -21.42 -1.80
CA MET A 1 19.59 -20.99 -0.66
C MET A 1 18.13 -21.12 -1.09
N PRO A 2 17.38 -22.14 -0.59
CA PRO A 2 16.08 -22.50 -1.14
C PRO A 2 15.06 -21.36 -1.21
N VAL A 3 15.10 -20.43 -0.26
CA VAL A 3 14.16 -19.29 -0.23
C VAL A 3 14.40 -18.30 -1.39
N LEU A 4 15.66 -17.95 -1.67
CA LEU A 4 16.00 -17.04 -2.78
C LEU A 4 15.75 -17.70 -4.13
N GLU A 5 16.02 -19.00 -4.26
CA GLU A 5 15.67 -19.76 -5.48
C GLU A 5 14.15 -19.74 -5.73
N GLY A 6 13.36 -19.89 -4.66
CA GLY A 6 11.90 -19.75 -4.72
C GLY A 6 11.45 -18.35 -5.17
N TYR A 7 12.08 -17.29 -4.64
CA TYR A 7 11.79 -15.91 -5.08
C TYR A 7 12.14 -15.68 -6.55
N LEU A 8 13.28 -16.18 -7.01
CA LEU A 8 13.68 -16.08 -8.42
C LEU A 8 12.68 -16.79 -9.34
N ALA A 9 12.26 -18.00 -9.00
CA ALA A 9 11.27 -18.75 -9.77
C ALA A 9 9.87 -18.07 -9.76
N GLN A 10 9.47 -17.48 -8.63
CA GLN A 10 8.22 -16.72 -8.55
C GLN A 10 8.29 -15.42 -9.37
N ALA A 11 9.41 -14.71 -9.33
CA ALA A 11 9.64 -13.51 -10.11
C ALA A 11 9.53 -13.80 -11.62
N GLN A 12 10.16 -14.88 -12.10
CA GLN A 12 10.07 -15.31 -13.50
C GLN A 12 8.63 -15.62 -13.91
N ARG A 13 7.86 -16.34 -13.06
CA ARG A 13 6.44 -16.60 -13.31
C ARG A 13 5.59 -15.33 -13.37
N ASN A 14 6.00 -14.29 -12.64
CA ASN A 14 5.34 -12.98 -12.65
C ASN A 14 5.86 -12.05 -13.77
N GLY A 15 6.75 -12.52 -14.66
CA GLY A 15 7.32 -11.72 -15.75
C GLY A 15 8.49 -10.82 -15.35
N VAL A 16 8.96 -10.90 -14.09
CA VAL A 16 10.17 -10.19 -13.62
C VAL A 16 11.39 -11.05 -13.95
N THR A 17 12.09 -10.69 -15.01
CA THR A 17 13.16 -11.51 -15.62
C THR A 17 14.57 -10.95 -15.43
N ASP A 18 14.69 -9.81 -14.75
CA ASP A 18 15.93 -9.04 -14.55
C ASP A 18 16.58 -9.26 -13.17
N LEU A 19 16.00 -10.13 -12.33
CA LEU A 19 16.60 -10.48 -11.05
C LEU A 19 17.95 -11.18 -11.25
N ARG A 20 18.95 -10.76 -10.47
CA ARG A 20 20.31 -11.29 -10.56
C ARG A 20 20.79 -11.82 -9.21
N TRP A 21 21.36 -13.02 -9.21
CA TRP A 21 22.04 -13.55 -8.04
C TRP A 21 23.32 -12.75 -7.75
N VAL A 22 23.53 -12.41 -6.49
CA VAL A 22 24.69 -11.68 -6.00
C VAL A 22 25.30 -12.46 -4.83
N ASP A 23 26.56 -12.85 -4.95
CA ASP A 23 27.28 -13.54 -3.88
C ASP A 23 27.82 -12.56 -2.81
N ALA A 24 28.41 -13.07 -1.74
CA ALA A 24 28.93 -12.24 -0.65
C ALA A 24 30.03 -11.26 -1.09
N ALA A 25 30.89 -11.64 -2.04
CA ALA A 25 32.00 -10.80 -2.48
C ALA A 25 31.49 -9.61 -3.28
N GLU A 26 30.58 -9.87 -4.22
CA GLU A 26 29.92 -8.81 -4.97
C GLU A 26 29.04 -7.95 -4.07
N LEU A 27 28.32 -8.54 -3.12
CA LEU A 27 27.49 -7.80 -2.17
C LEU A 27 28.32 -6.81 -1.35
N ALA A 28 29.48 -7.22 -0.85
CA ALA A 28 30.40 -6.35 -0.11
C ALA A 28 30.95 -5.19 -0.96
N ALA A 29 31.10 -5.38 -2.26
CA ALA A 29 31.48 -4.32 -3.19
C ALA A 29 30.32 -3.36 -3.47
N LEU A 30 29.08 -3.87 -3.57
CA LEU A 30 27.88 -3.07 -3.85
C LEU A 30 27.40 -2.26 -2.64
N GLU A 31 27.38 -2.87 -1.46
CA GLU A 31 26.86 -2.33 -0.20
C GLU A 31 27.78 -2.72 0.98
N PRO A 32 28.89 -1.99 1.23
CA PRO A 32 29.92 -2.39 2.19
C PRO A 32 29.46 -2.54 3.65
N GLU A 33 28.41 -1.81 4.02
CA GLU A 33 27.81 -1.84 5.37
C GLU A 33 26.84 -3.03 5.57
N LEU A 34 26.47 -3.72 4.47
CA LEU A 34 25.51 -4.82 4.48
C LEU A 34 26.19 -6.13 4.88
N ARG A 35 25.51 -6.91 5.73
CA ARG A 35 25.91 -8.28 6.06
C ARG A 35 24.82 -9.26 5.64
N ALA A 36 25.16 -10.10 4.67
CA ALA A 36 24.38 -11.27 4.26
C ALA A 36 25.30 -12.29 3.55
N GLU A 37 24.83 -13.53 3.43
CA GLU A 37 25.55 -14.61 2.73
C GLU A 37 25.46 -14.47 1.20
N CYS A 38 24.29 -14.05 0.70
CA CYS A 38 24.02 -13.75 -0.71
C CYS A 38 22.72 -12.96 -0.80
N ALA A 39 22.39 -12.47 -2.00
CA ALA A 39 21.19 -11.70 -2.27
C ALA A 39 20.68 -11.91 -3.70
N LEU A 40 19.46 -11.44 -3.95
CA LEU A 40 18.96 -11.14 -5.29
C LEU A 40 18.96 -9.64 -5.49
N LEU A 41 19.63 -9.17 -6.53
CA LEU A 41 19.53 -7.79 -7.00
C LEU A 41 18.34 -7.67 -7.95
N SER A 42 17.43 -6.75 -7.62
CA SER A 42 16.30 -6.36 -8.46
C SER A 42 16.56 -4.98 -9.07
N PRO A 43 17.05 -4.89 -10.33
CA PRO A 43 17.47 -3.62 -10.92
C PRO A 43 16.29 -2.73 -11.34
N SER A 44 15.12 -3.30 -11.60
CA SER A 44 13.88 -2.55 -11.90
C SER A 44 13.19 -1.94 -10.69
N THR A 45 13.56 -2.32 -9.46
CA THR A 45 12.97 -1.73 -8.26
C THR A 45 13.42 -0.27 -8.11
N GLY A 46 12.45 0.64 -7.97
CA GLY A 46 12.69 2.08 -7.81
C GLY A 46 11.86 2.72 -6.70
N ILE A 47 11.99 4.04 -6.61
CA ILE A 47 11.21 4.91 -5.73
C ILE A 47 10.62 6.06 -6.56
N ILE A 48 9.54 6.65 -6.09
CA ILE A 48 8.84 7.75 -6.76
C ILE A 48 8.37 8.77 -5.72
N ASP A 49 8.29 10.04 -6.11
CA ASP A 49 7.54 11.03 -5.34
C ASP A 49 6.04 10.77 -5.54
N SER A 50 5.40 10.19 -4.52
CA SER A 50 3.97 9.88 -4.60
C SER A 50 3.10 11.13 -4.58
N HIS A 51 3.56 12.24 -4.02
CA HIS A 51 2.80 13.49 -4.00
C HIS A 51 2.80 14.14 -5.39
N GLU A 52 3.96 14.22 -6.04
CA GLU A 52 4.03 14.70 -7.43
C GLU A 52 3.27 13.78 -8.40
N LEU A 53 3.32 12.45 -8.20
CA LEU A 53 2.48 11.53 -8.98
C LEU A 53 0.99 11.88 -8.84
N MET A 54 0.49 12.08 -7.62
CA MET A 54 -0.91 12.43 -7.39
C MET A 54 -1.27 13.80 -7.98
N LEU A 55 -0.39 14.81 -7.86
CA LEU A 55 -0.59 16.12 -8.48
C LEU A 55 -0.63 16.04 -10.01
N SER A 56 0.22 15.21 -10.62
CA SER A 56 0.20 14.96 -12.06
C SER A 56 -1.13 14.34 -12.49
N LEU A 57 -1.60 13.30 -11.78
CA LEU A 57 -2.88 12.66 -12.07
C LEU A 57 -4.08 13.59 -11.87
N GLN A 58 -4.03 14.48 -10.88
CA GLN A 58 -5.03 15.52 -10.71
C GLN A 58 -5.02 16.50 -11.89
N GLY A 59 -3.84 16.91 -12.36
CA GLY A 59 -3.71 17.77 -13.54
C GLY A 59 -4.31 17.12 -14.80
N ASP A 60 -4.05 15.83 -15.02
CA ASP A 60 -4.63 15.08 -16.14
C ASP A 60 -6.17 15.00 -16.04
N LEU A 61 -6.70 14.76 -14.83
CA LEU A 61 -8.15 14.75 -14.57
C LEU A 61 -8.79 16.10 -14.89
N GLU A 62 -8.22 17.20 -14.40
CA GLU A 62 -8.74 18.55 -14.59
C GLU A 62 -8.65 19.00 -16.07
N ALA A 63 -7.55 18.65 -16.75
CA ALA A 63 -7.38 18.91 -18.18
C ALA A 63 -8.42 18.16 -19.04
N ALA A 64 -8.88 16.99 -18.57
CA ALA A 64 -9.97 16.23 -19.17
C ALA A 64 -11.38 16.75 -18.78
N GLY A 65 -11.48 17.83 -18.02
CA GLY A 65 -12.74 18.43 -17.56
C GLY A 65 -13.32 17.82 -16.29
N GLY A 66 -12.55 16.98 -15.58
CA GLY A 66 -12.90 16.48 -14.26
C GLY A 66 -12.75 17.55 -13.17
N ALA A 67 -13.27 17.26 -11.98
CA ALA A 67 -13.21 18.17 -10.83
C ALA A 67 -12.91 17.41 -9.53
N VAL A 68 -12.21 18.08 -8.61
CA VAL A 68 -11.93 17.58 -7.26
C VAL A 68 -12.67 18.43 -6.23
N ALA A 69 -13.63 17.83 -5.53
CA ALA A 69 -14.35 18.46 -4.43
C ALA A 69 -13.73 18.03 -3.08
N LEU A 70 -12.99 18.93 -2.44
CA LEU A 70 -12.39 18.70 -1.13
C LEU A 70 -13.37 19.06 -0.01
N ARG A 71 -13.22 18.42 1.15
CA ARG A 71 -14.10 18.59 2.33
C ARG A 71 -15.56 18.20 2.04
N SER A 72 -15.78 17.26 1.12
CA SER A 72 -17.10 16.71 0.77
C SER A 72 -17.19 15.23 1.20
N PRO A 73 -17.21 14.92 2.51
CA PRO A 73 -17.31 13.55 2.97
C PRO A 73 -18.65 12.94 2.54
N VAL A 74 -18.65 11.76 1.95
CA VAL A 74 -19.88 11.05 1.59
C VAL A 74 -20.56 10.52 2.85
N GLU A 75 -21.86 10.79 2.98
CA GLU A 75 -22.71 10.34 4.09
C GLU A 75 -23.55 9.12 3.70
N THR A 76 -24.35 9.27 2.65
CA THR A 76 -25.23 8.21 2.14
C THR A 76 -25.15 8.11 0.63
N ILE A 77 -25.38 6.91 0.13
CA ILE A 77 -25.45 6.61 -1.30
C ILE A 77 -26.69 5.75 -1.53
N HIS A 78 -27.55 6.15 -2.45
CA HIS A 78 -28.69 5.34 -2.88
C HIS A 78 -28.44 4.86 -4.31
N ALA A 79 -28.43 3.54 -4.51
CA ALA A 79 -28.44 2.97 -5.85
C ALA A 79 -29.85 3.11 -6.44
N GLU A 80 -29.93 3.70 -7.63
CA GLU A 80 -31.18 4.00 -8.33
C GLU A 80 -31.21 3.35 -9.71
N SER A 81 -32.36 3.39 -10.38
CA SER A 81 -32.44 2.96 -11.78
C SER A 81 -31.60 3.89 -12.65
N GLY A 82 -30.46 3.40 -13.13
CA GLY A 82 -29.56 4.13 -14.04
C GLY A 82 -28.42 4.91 -13.40
N GLY A 83 -28.21 4.79 -12.08
CA GLY A 83 -27.08 5.44 -11.41
C GLY A 83 -27.17 5.46 -9.87
N PHE A 84 -26.63 6.53 -9.28
CA PHE A 84 -26.52 6.73 -7.85
C PHE A 84 -26.90 8.16 -7.48
N HIS A 85 -27.61 8.30 -6.36
CA HIS A 85 -27.78 9.55 -5.65
C HIS A 85 -26.85 9.55 -4.44
N VAL A 86 -25.93 10.51 -4.39
CA VAL A 86 -24.91 10.63 -3.34
C VAL A 86 -25.17 11.90 -2.54
N VAL A 87 -25.17 11.77 -1.21
CA VAL A 87 -25.32 12.89 -0.29
C VAL A 87 -24.02 13.06 0.49
N CYS A 88 -23.47 14.28 0.48
CA CYS A 88 -22.31 14.66 1.27
C CYS A 88 -22.73 15.21 2.64
N ALA A 89 -21.92 14.96 3.66
CA ALA A 89 -22.00 15.56 4.99
C ALA A 89 -21.19 16.87 5.07
N ASP A 90 -21.34 17.74 4.07
CA ASP A 90 -20.89 19.14 4.14
C ASP A 90 -22.01 20.05 4.65
N ASP A 91 -21.70 21.33 4.87
CA ASP A 91 -22.64 22.29 5.47
C ASP A 91 -23.92 22.47 4.64
N ASP A 92 -23.81 22.33 3.32
CA ASP A 92 -24.92 22.50 2.37
C ASP A 92 -25.66 21.18 2.05
N ARG A 93 -25.19 20.06 2.62
CA ARG A 93 -25.63 18.69 2.29
C ARG A 93 -25.70 18.46 0.78
N THR A 94 -24.59 18.73 0.09
CA THR A 94 -24.47 18.64 -1.36
C THR A 94 -24.99 17.29 -1.87
N GLN A 95 -25.81 17.34 -2.93
CA GLN A 95 -26.38 16.17 -3.58
C GLN A 95 -25.84 16.03 -4.99
N LEU A 96 -25.41 14.82 -5.34
CA LEU A 96 -24.83 14.49 -6.64
C LEU A 96 -25.56 13.30 -7.24
N HIS A 97 -25.81 13.36 -8.55
CA HIS A 97 -26.25 12.21 -9.33
C HIS A 97 -25.13 11.77 -10.27
N CYS A 98 -24.87 10.47 -10.32
CA CYS A 98 -23.86 9.91 -11.22
C CYS A 98 -24.32 8.57 -11.80
N ARG A 99 -23.91 8.26 -13.03
CA ARG A 99 -24.17 6.96 -13.65
C ARG A 99 -23.24 5.87 -13.11
N TRP A 100 -22.01 6.26 -12.79
CA TRP A 100 -20.96 5.36 -12.33
C TRP A 100 -20.40 5.85 -11.02
N LEU A 101 -20.18 4.90 -10.11
CA LEU A 101 -19.61 5.15 -8.79
C LEU A 101 -18.43 4.22 -8.58
N VAL A 102 -17.28 4.80 -8.24
CA VAL A 102 -16.08 4.06 -7.85
C VAL A 102 -15.80 4.34 -6.38
N ASN A 103 -15.91 3.33 -5.54
CA ASN A 103 -15.53 3.43 -4.14
C ASN A 103 -14.05 3.07 -3.97
N SER A 104 -13.21 4.11 -3.93
CA SER A 104 -11.77 4.03 -3.69
C SER A 104 -11.37 4.61 -2.33
N ALA A 105 -12.22 4.49 -1.30
CA ALA A 105 -12.06 5.19 -0.02
C ALA A 105 -11.01 4.59 0.95
N GLY A 106 -10.09 3.75 0.46
CA GLY A 106 -8.97 3.20 1.22
C GLY A 106 -9.38 2.53 2.54
N LEU A 107 -8.89 3.05 3.67
CA LEU A 107 -9.23 2.56 5.02
C LEU A 107 -10.75 2.57 5.31
N GLN A 108 -11.50 3.45 4.64
CA GLN A 108 -12.94 3.60 4.82
C GLN A 108 -13.75 2.90 3.73
N ALA A 109 -13.13 2.18 2.78
CA ALA A 109 -13.83 1.58 1.64
C ALA A 109 -14.98 0.68 2.07
N VAL A 110 -14.78 -0.19 3.07
CA VAL A 110 -15.84 -1.07 3.60
C VAL A 110 -16.98 -0.27 4.25
N ARG A 111 -16.64 0.79 4.98
CA ARG A 111 -17.64 1.67 5.60
C ARG A 111 -18.47 2.42 4.55
N VAL A 112 -17.83 2.98 3.52
CA VAL A 112 -18.50 3.67 2.42
C VAL A 112 -19.40 2.71 1.65
N ALA A 113 -18.93 1.50 1.34
CA ALA A 113 -19.75 0.48 0.69
C ALA A 113 -20.95 0.08 1.55
N GLY A 114 -20.78 -0.03 2.87
CA GLY A 114 -21.88 -0.28 3.80
C GLY A 114 -22.91 0.84 3.92
N ALA A 115 -22.62 2.04 3.39
CA ALA A 115 -23.55 3.16 3.30
C ALA A 115 -24.30 3.22 1.96
N ILE A 116 -24.04 2.27 1.04
CA ILE A 116 -24.73 2.15 -0.24
C ILE A 116 -26.02 1.35 -0.05
N ASP A 117 -27.15 2.05 -0.06
CA ASP A 117 -28.46 1.41 -0.15
C ASP A 117 -28.59 0.72 -1.51
N GLY A 118 -28.92 -0.58 -1.49
CA GLY A 118 -28.93 -1.47 -2.66
C GLY A 118 -27.71 -2.39 -2.82
N LEU A 119 -26.65 -2.22 -2.02
CA LEU A 119 -25.52 -3.18 -2.01
C LEU A 119 -25.78 -4.31 -0.98
N PRO A 120 -25.75 -5.59 -1.38
CA PRO A 120 -25.98 -6.69 -0.44
C PRO A 120 -24.90 -6.72 0.68
N PRO A 121 -25.28 -6.79 1.97
CA PRO A 121 -24.30 -6.84 3.07
C PRO A 121 -23.33 -8.02 2.99
N ALA A 122 -23.75 -9.14 2.37
CA ALA A 122 -22.91 -10.32 2.15
C ALA A 122 -21.72 -10.06 1.19
N CYS A 123 -21.75 -8.98 0.41
CA CYS A 123 -20.66 -8.58 -0.48
C CYS A 123 -19.56 -7.79 0.24
N LEU A 124 -19.74 -7.41 1.50
CA LEU A 124 -18.79 -6.60 2.26
C LEU A 124 -17.75 -7.49 2.97
N PRO A 125 -16.44 -7.30 2.72
CA PRO A 125 -15.42 -7.95 3.52
C PRO A 125 -15.33 -7.32 4.92
N ARG A 126 -14.62 -7.99 5.84
CA ARG A 126 -14.29 -7.38 7.14
C ARG A 126 -13.09 -6.46 6.99
N SER A 127 -13.21 -5.21 7.44
CA SER A 127 -12.09 -4.27 7.48
C SER A 127 -11.23 -4.48 8.72
N HIS A 128 -9.92 -4.49 8.54
CA HIS A 128 -8.92 -4.48 9.60
C HIS A 128 -7.86 -3.42 9.31
N TYR A 129 -7.10 -3.03 10.35
CA TYR A 129 -6.04 -2.02 10.22
C TYR A 129 -4.70 -2.59 10.66
N ALA A 130 -3.73 -2.57 9.74
CA ALA A 130 -2.35 -2.95 10.02
C ALA A 130 -1.43 -1.73 9.90
N LYS A 131 -1.11 -1.15 11.05
CA LYS A 131 -0.21 -0.01 11.20
C LYS A 131 1.24 -0.43 11.01
N GLY A 132 2.03 0.45 10.41
CA GLY A 132 3.47 0.31 10.23
C GLY A 132 4.20 1.57 10.67
N HIS A 133 5.30 1.40 11.39
CA HIS A 133 6.16 2.45 11.91
C HIS A 133 7.43 2.56 11.07
N TYR A 134 7.84 3.79 10.79
CA TYR A 134 9.07 4.09 10.07
C TYR A 134 9.99 4.93 10.96
N TYR A 135 11.19 4.45 11.19
CA TYR A 135 12.25 5.23 11.82
C TYR A 135 13.08 5.93 10.75
N ALA A 136 13.33 7.23 10.92
CA ALA A 136 14.28 7.96 10.11
C ALA A 136 15.69 7.76 10.66
N LEU A 137 16.69 7.61 9.78
CA LEU A 137 18.09 7.59 10.16
C LEU A 137 18.71 8.98 9.98
N GLY A 138 19.17 9.59 11.07
CA GLY A 138 19.89 10.85 11.01
C GLY A 138 21.26 10.73 10.33
N GLY A 139 21.62 11.73 9.52
CA GLY A 139 22.89 11.77 8.79
C GLY A 139 22.91 10.93 7.52
N ARG A 140 24.10 10.57 7.03
CA ARG A 140 24.28 9.87 5.76
C ARG A 140 23.73 8.43 5.81
N ALA A 141 22.99 8.03 4.78
CA ALA A 141 22.52 6.67 4.60
C ALA A 141 23.69 5.67 4.43
N PRO A 142 23.63 4.47 5.04
CA PRO A 142 24.67 3.45 4.93
C PRO A 142 24.58 2.66 3.61
N PHE A 143 23.44 2.72 2.92
CA PHE A 143 23.16 1.96 1.71
C PHE A 143 22.90 2.88 0.52
N ARG A 144 23.17 2.34 -0.68
CA ARG A 144 22.86 2.99 -1.97
C ARG A 144 21.60 2.41 -2.61
N ARG A 145 21.10 1.28 -2.09
CA ARG A 145 19.93 0.55 -2.57
C ARG A 145 18.97 0.25 -1.44
N LEU A 146 17.75 -0.08 -1.81
CA LEU A 146 16.74 -0.61 -0.90
C LEU A 146 17.15 -2.02 -0.47
N ILE A 147 17.11 -2.32 0.83
CA ILE A 147 17.46 -3.65 1.35
C ILE A 147 16.23 -4.28 2.01
N TYR A 148 15.89 -5.48 1.53
CA TYR A 148 14.78 -6.29 2.00
C TYR A 148 15.34 -7.60 2.56
N PRO A 149 15.49 -7.76 3.89
CA PRO A 149 15.83 -9.05 4.47
C PRO A 149 14.78 -10.11 4.08
N VAL A 150 15.25 -11.34 3.85
CA VAL A 150 14.35 -12.49 3.68
C VAL A 150 13.47 -12.63 4.91
N ALA A 151 12.17 -12.83 4.70
CA ALA A 151 11.22 -13.05 5.78
C ALA A 151 11.66 -14.28 6.61
N SER A 152 12.23 -14.06 7.80
CA SER A 152 12.51 -15.15 8.74
C SER A 152 11.29 -15.35 9.63
N GLY A 153 10.79 -16.58 9.72
CA GLY A 153 9.64 -16.92 10.57
C GLY A 153 9.82 -16.38 12.00
N GLY A 154 9.06 -15.35 12.36
CA GLY A 154 9.01 -14.75 13.70
C GLY A 154 9.77 -13.43 13.91
N GLY A 155 10.55 -12.93 12.95
CA GLY A 155 11.24 -11.63 13.07
C GLY A 155 10.51 -10.48 12.38
N LEU A 156 10.63 -9.26 12.90
CA LEU A 156 10.17 -8.05 12.21
C LEU A 156 10.93 -7.90 10.86
N GLY A 157 10.20 -7.93 9.75
CA GLY A 157 10.72 -7.69 8.40
C GLY A 157 11.01 -6.22 8.14
N VAL A 158 11.97 -5.65 8.87
CA VAL A 158 12.31 -4.22 8.76
C VAL A 158 13.19 -3.99 7.55
N HIS A 159 12.62 -3.45 6.49
CA HIS A 159 13.35 -3.06 5.29
C HIS A 159 14.04 -1.71 5.51
N VAL A 160 15.00 -1.38 4.66
CA VAL A 160 15.51 -0.01 4.52
C VAL A 160 15.13 0.53 3.16
N THR A 161 14.52 1.71 3.16
CA THR A 161 14.25 2.49 1.96
C THR A 161 15.03 3.78 1.96
N LEU A 162 15.20 4.36 0.78
CA LEU A 162 15.80 5.66 0.58
C LEU A 162 14.70 6.59 0.03
N ASP A 163 14.69 7.84 0.46
CA ASP A 163 13.94 8.88 -0.25
C ASP A 163 14.74 9.47 -1.41
N LEU A 164 14.12 10.36 -2.19
CA LEU A 164 14.75 10.97 -3.37
C LEU A 164 15.97 11.85 -3.01
N ALA A 165 16.09 12.29 -1.75
CA ALA A 165 17.26 13.01 -1.25
C ALA A 165 18.35 12.05 -0.73
N GLY A 166 18.10 10.74 -0.75
CA GLY A 166 19.02 9.71 -0.29
C GLY A 166 19.03 9.49 1.22
N ALA A 167 18.05 10.05 1.96
CA ALA A 167 17.93 9.78 3.38
C ALA A 167 17.30 8.40 3.63
N ALA A 168 17.83 7.67 4.61
CA ALA A 168 17.40 6.31 4.91
C ALA A 168 16.25 6.28 5.92
N ARG A 169 15.30 5.37 5.67
CA ARG A 169 14.21 5.05 6.59
C ARG A 169 14.14 3.55 6.78
N PHE A 170 13.90 3.13 8.00
CA PHE A 170 13.74 1.72 8.36
C PHE A 170 12.29 1.43 8.69
N GLY A 171 11.76 0.35 8.13
CA GLY A 171 10.39 -0.10 8.33
C GLY A 171 9.75 -0.61 7.04
N PRO A 172 8.42 -0.74 7.03
CA PRO A 172 7.53 -0.70 8.20
C PRO A 172 7.54 -2.01 9.00
N ASP A 173 7.17 -1.94 10.27
CA ASP A 173 6.62 -3.11 10.98
C ASP A 173 5.14 -3.38 10.62
N VAL A 174 4.55 -4.33 11.35
CA VAL A 174 3.12 -4.65 11.28
C VAL A 174 2.55 -4.73 12.70
N ARG A 175 1.69 -3.78 13.05
CA ARG A 175 0.91 -3.77 14.29
C ARG A 175 -0.57 -3.66 13.98
N TRP A 176 -1.36 -4.61 14.45
CA TRP A 176 -2.81 -4.57 14.28
C TRP A 176 -3.41 -3.59 15.28
N VAL A 177 -4.33 -2.74 14.80
CA VAL A 177 -4.99 -1.71 15.61
C VAL A 177 -6.50 -1.71 15.35
N ASP A 178 -7.29 -1.34 16.35
CA ASP A 178 -8.76 -1.34 16.23
C ASP A 178 -9.30 -0.04 15.61
N ARG A 179 -8.50 1.03 15.64
CA ARG A 179 -8.87 2.36 15.14
C ARG A 179 -7.72 3.01 14.36
N VAL A 180 -8.10 3.90 13.45
CA VAL A 180 -7.16 4.75 12.72
C VAL A 180 -6.53 5.74 13.70
N ASP A 181 -5.25 5.56 13.97
CA ASP A 181 -4.44 6.44 14.81
C ASP A 181 -3.02 6.48 14.27
N TYR A 182 -2.54 7.66 13.91
CA TYR A 182 -1.22 7.86 13.32
C TYR A 182 -0.13 8.23 14.34
N ALA A 183 -0.45 8.35 15.63
CA ALA A 183 0.51 8.67 16.67
C ALA A 183 1.69 7.67 16.66
N PHE A 184 2.92 8.15 16.80
CA PHE A 184 4.08 7.27 16.78
C PHE A 184 4.32 6.65 18.15
N ASP A 185 4.27 5.32 18.25
CA ASP A 185 4.58 4.58 19.48
C ASP A 185 5.99 4.00 19.43
N ASP A 186 6.91 4.59 20.20
CA ASP A 186 8.33 4.24 20.27
C ASP A 186 8.63 3.04 21.21
N SER A 187 7.60 2.39 21.77
CA SER A 187 7.76 1.33 22.77
C SER A 187 8.54 0.08 22.28
N GLN A 188 8.55 -0.21 20.98
CA GLN A 188 9.26 -1.37 20.39
C GLN A 188 10.55 -0.99 19.67
N ARG A 189 11.16 0.15 20.01
CA ARG A 189 12.40 0.62 19.39
C ARG A 189 13.51 -0.42 19.43
N ASP A 190 13.67 -1.12 20.55
CA ASP A 190 14.73 -2.11 20.73
C ASP A 190 14.57 -3.32 19.81
N ASP A 191 13.34 -3.79 19.59
CA ASP A 191 13.04 -4.85 18.63
C ASP A 191 13.37 -4.41 17.20
N PHE A 192 13.10 -3.15 16.88
CA PHE A 192 13.45 -2.53 15.59
C PHE A 192 14.97 -2.47 15.39
N VAL A 193 15.71 -2.03 16.41
CA VAL A 193 17.19 -2.00 16.40
C VAL A 193 17.76 -3.41 16.23
N ALA A 194 17.22 -4.38 16.96
CA ALA A 194 17.63 -5.77 16.85
C ALA A 194 17.40 -6.33 15.44
N ALA A 195 16.24 -6.05 14.85
CA ALA A 195 15.92 -6.48 13.48
C ALA A 195 16.87 -5.87 12.44
N ILE A 196 17.14 -4.55 12.51
CA ILE A 196 18.05 -3.86 11.58
C ILE A 196 19.48 -4.40 11.72
N ARG A 197 19.96 -4.63 12.95
CA ARG A 197 21.33 -5.11 13.20
C ARG A 197 21.63 -6.48 12.60
N ARG A 198 20.60 -7.27 12.25
CA ARG A 198 20.78 -8.56 11.56
C ARG A 198 21.44 -8.39 10.18
N TYR A 199 21.13 -7.33 9.46
CA TYR A 199 21.73 -7.04 8.15
C TYR A 199 22.62 -5.78 8.16
N TYR A 200 22.51 -4.92 9.17
CA TYR A 200 23.36 -3.75 9.37
C TYR A 200 23.97 -3.71 10.79
N PRO A 201 24.98 -4.55 11.11
CA PRO A 201 25.53 -4.63 12.47
C PRO A 201 26.16 -3.32 12.97
N GLY A 202 26.62 -2.47 12.04
CA GLY A 202 27.21 -1.16 12.32
C GLY A 202 26.20 -0.08 12.73
N LEU A 203 24.90 -0.40 12.85
CA LEU A 203 23.87 0.57 13.24
C LEU A 203 24.18 1.23 14.61
N ASP A 204 24.42 2.54 14.57
CA ASP A 204 24.30 3.42 15.73
C ASP A 204 22.83 3.77 15.97
N SER A 205 22.22 3.10 16.95
CA SER A 205 20.79 3.24 17.28
C SER A 205 20.39 4.63 17.76
N ARG A 206 21.34 5.47 18.20
CA ARG A 206 21.09 6.87 18.58
C ARG A 206 20.69 7.74 17.38
N ARG A 207 21.06 7.31 16.17
CA ARG A 207 20.70 7.99 14.91
C ARG A 207 19.28 7.65 14.46
N LEU A 208 18.65 6.61 15.02
CA LEU A 208 17.25 6.32 14.74
C LEU A 208 16.36 7.29 15.50
N GLN A 209 15.50 7.98 14.75
CA GLN A 209 14.52 8.92 15.25
C GLN A 209 13.11 8.46 14.81
N PRO A 210 12.09 8.64 15.65
CA PRO A 210 10.71 8.48 15.23
C PRO A 210 10.45 9.24 13.93
N GLY A 211 9.98 8.54 12.91
CA GLY A 211 9.62 9.12 11.63
C GLY A 211 8.12 9.33 11.55
N TYR A 212 7.43 8.42 10.85
CA TYR A 212 5.99 8.47 10.67
C TYR A 212 5.37 7.08 10.75
N THR A 213 4.04 7.03 10.74
CA THR A 213 3.30 5.78 10.65
C THR A 213 2.39 5.79 9.43
N GLY A 214 2.12 4.60 8.88
CA GLY A 214 1.12 4.38 7.84
C GLY A 214 0.20 3.23 8.24
N ILE A 215 -1.03 3.20 7.74
CA ILE A 215 -2.00 2.15 8.05
C ILE A 215 -2.46 1.50 6.74
N ARG A 216 -2.37 0.18 6.68
CA ARG A 216 -2.83 -0.61 5.53
C ARG A 216 -4.31 -0.96 5.68
N PRO A 217 -5.13 -0.80 4.62
CA PRO A 217 -6.51 -1.30 4.61
C PRO A 217 -6.48 -2.81 4.43
N LYS A 218 -6.69 -3.58 5.49
CA LYS A 218 -6.70 -5.05 5.45
C LYS A 218 -8.14 -5.56 5.31
N ILE A 219 -8.34 -6.63 4.54
CA ILE A 219 -9.62 -7.35 4.41
C ILE A 219 -9.61 -8.75 5.01
N VAL A 220 -8.50 -9.09 5.67
CA VAL A 220 -8.26 -10.33 6.43
C VAL A 220 -7.55 -9.97 7.73
N GLY A 221 -7.80 -10.74 8.78
CA GLY A 221 -7.31 -10.46 10.13
C GLY A 221 -5.91 -11.02 10.45
N PRO A 222 -5.45 -10.80 11.69
CA PRO A 222 -4.19 -11.36 12.18
C PRO A 222 -4.18 -12.90 12.12
N GLY A 223 -3.11 -13.47 11.57
CA GLY A 223 -2.94 -14.93 11.47
C GLY A 223 -3.62 -15.56 10.26
N GLU A 224 -4.41 -14.81 9.50
CA GLU A 224 -4.98 -15.25 8.24
C GLU A 224 -4.00 -15.04 7.08
N PRO A 225 -4.05 -15.88 6.02
CA PRO A 225 -3.28 -15.63 4.80
C PRO A 225 -3.57 -14.25 4.23
N ALA A 226 -2.55 -13.57 3.71
CA ALA A 226 -2.75 -12.30 3.03
C ALA A 226 -3.73 -12.45 1.87
N ALA A 227 -4.75 -11.60 1.84
CA ALA A 227 -5.69 -11.53 0.72
C ALA A 227 -5.06 -10.80 -0.47
N ASP A 228 -5.55 -11.12 -1.67
CA ASP A 228 -5.32 -10.31 -2.86
C ASP A 228 -6.12 -9.00 -2.79
N PHE A 229 -5.85 -8.07 -3.71
CA PHE A 229 -6.72 -6.91 -3.92
C PHE A 229 -8.13 -7.36 -4.29
N MET A 230 -9.14 -6.76 -3.66
CA MET A 230 -10.53 -7.01 -4.00
C MET A 230 -11.06 -5.83 -4.82
N ILE A 231 -10.96 -5.95 -6.14
CA ILE A 231 -11.63 -5.05 -7.09
C ILE A 231 -12.97 -5.71 -7.44
N GLN A 232 -14.04 -5.23 -6.82
CA GLN A 232 -15.37 -5.83 -6.87
C GLN A 232 -16.26 -5.06 -7.84
N GLY A 233 -16.74 -5.71 -8.91
CA GLY A 233 -17.61 -5.10 -9.93
C GLY A 233 -19.07 -5.62 -9.92
N PRO A 234 -19.92 -5.11 -10.85
CA PRO A 234 -21.33 -5.50 -10.97
C PRO A 234 -21.57 -7.00 -11.07
N GLU A 235 -20.68 -7.72 -11.74
CA GLU A 235 -20.70 -9.17 -11.90
C GLU A 235 -20.57 -9.95 -10.57
N GLN A 236 -20.08 -9.30 -9.52
CA GLN A 236 -19.92 -9.90 -8.18
C GLN A 236 -21.01 -9.49 -7.20
N HIS A 237 -21.50 -8.25 -7.26
CA HIS A 237 -22.45 -7.69 -6.29
C HIS A 237 -23.83 -7.33 -6.84
N GLY A 238 -24.03 -7.37 -8.16
CA GLY A 238 -25.31 -7.11 -8.83
C GLY A 238 -25.68 -5.64 -9.02
N VAL A 239 -24.98 -4.70 -8.38
CA VAL A 239 -25.21 -3.25 -8.55
C VAL A 239 -24.55 -2.73 -9.83
N ALA A 240 -25.35 -2.38 -10.85
CA ALA A 240 -24.84 -1.83 -12.11
C ALA A 240 -24.13 -0.49 -11.91
N GLY A 241 -23.01 -0.28 -12.59
CA GLY A 241 -22.25 0.97 -12.54
C GLY A 241 -21.46 1.21 -11.24
N LEU A 242 -21.40 0.25 -10.31
CA LEU A 242 -20.59 0.31 -9.10
C LEU A 242 -19.31 -0.53 -9.26
N VAL A 243 -18.17 0.01 -8.81
CA VAL A 243 -16.97 -0.78 -8.51
C VAL A 243 -16.44 -0.38 -7.13
N ASN A 244 -16.23 -1.38 -6.25
CA ASN A 244 -15.59 -1.18 -4.96
C ASN A 244 -14.13 -1.67 -4.98
N LEU A 245 -13.23 -0.92 -4.36
CA LEU A 245 -11.83 -1.29 -4.17
C LEU A 245 -11.57 -1.52 -2.67
N PHE A 246 -11.47 -2.78 -2.27
CA PHE A 246 -11.13 -3.15 -0.90
C PHE A 246 -9.75 -3.79 -0.81
N GLY A 247 -9.08 -3.57 0.31
CA GLY A 247 -7.80 -4.24 0.58
C GLY A 247 -6.63 -3.74 -0.28
N ILE A 248 -6.72 -2.54 -0.88
CA ILE A 248 -5.66 -1.98 -1.71
C ILE A 248 -4.49 -1.49 -0.83
N GLU A 249 -3.71 -2.45 -0.33
CA GLU A 249 -2.45 -2.22 0.37
C GLU A 249 -1.25 -2.25 -0.60
N SER A 250 -0.02 -2.49 -0.13
CA SER A 250 1.14 -2.67 -1.02
C SER A 250 0.93 -3.90 -1.92
N PRO A 251 1.21 -3.82 -3.24
CA PRO A 251 1.90 -2.75 -3.98
C PRO A 251 0.96 -1.75 -4.71
N GLY A 252 -0.09 -1.25 -4.06
CA GLY A 252 -1.15 -0.45 -4.68
C GLY A 252 -0.70 0.87 -5.33
N LEU A 253 0.38 1.50 -4.83
CA LEU A 253 0.98 2.66 -5.50
C LEU A 253 1.54 2.28 -6.87
N THR A 254 2.38 1.24 -6.91
CA THR A 254 2.99 0.72 -8.15
C THR A 254 1.93 0.23 -9.14
N ALA A 255 0.88 -0.41 -8.64
CA ALA A 255 -0.19 -0.98 -9.46
C ALA A 255 -1.31 0.03 -9.81
N SER A 256 -1.22 1.29 -9.36
CA SER A 256 -2.34 2.25 -9.40
C SER A 256 -2.97 2.44 -10.78
N LEU A 257 -2.17 2.61 -11.83
CA LEU A 257 -2.67 2.76 -13.20
C LEU A 257 -3.31 1.47 -13.74
N ALA A 258 -2.71 0.30 -13.46
CA ALA A 258 -3.29 -0.98 -13.85
C ALA A 258 -4.61 -1.28 -13.10
N ILE A 259 -4.70 -0.86 -11.83
CA ILE A 259 -5.95 -0.90 -11.07
C ILE A 259 -6.99 0.00 -11.73
N ALA A 260 -6.63 1.20 -12.18
CA ALA A 260 -7.55 2.10 -12.88
C ALA A 260 -8.07 1.49 -14.20
N ASP A 261 -7.21 0.85 -14.98
CA ASP A 261 -7.60 0.12 -16.20
C ASP A 261 -8.60 -1.00 -15.90
N GLU A 262 -8.36 -1.77 -14.82
CA GLU A 262 -9.25 -2.84 -14.39
C GLU A 262 -10.61 -2.32 -13.90
N VAL A 263 -10.63 -1.18 -13.19
CA VAL A 263 -11.86 -0.49 -12.79
C VAL A 263 -12.65 -0.04 -14.02
N ALA A 264 -12.00 0.60 -15.00
CA ALA A 264 -12.64 1.04 -16.23
C ALA A 264 -13.23 -0.15 -17.00
N ARG A 265 -12.50 -1.27 -17.08
CA ARG A 265 -12.95 -2.51 -17.72
C ARG A 265 -14.21 -3.06 -17.08
N ARG A 266 -14.31 -3.05 -15.75
CA ARG A 266 -15.49 -3.55 -15.00
C ARG A 266 -16.69 -2.62 -15.14
N LEU A 267 -16.49 -1.30 -15.13
CA LEU A 267 -17.56 -0.32 -15.37
C LEU A 267 -18.13 -0.38 -16.79
N ALA A 268 -17.31 -0.77 -17.78
CA ALA A 268 -17.72 -0.89 -19.17
C ALA A 268 -18.54 -2.16 -19.48
N GLN A 269 -18.63 -3.11 -18.54
CA GLN A 269 -19.47 -4.30 -18.74
C GLN A 269 -20.95 -3.91 -18.64
N PRO A 270 -21.80 -4.30 -19.61
CA PRO A 270 -23.23 -4.09 -19.48
C PRO A 270 -23.75 -4.91 -18.29
N GLY A 271 -24.44 -4.24 -17.37
CA GLY A 271 -25.17 -4.86 -16.26
C GLY A 271 -26.45 -5.54 -16.71
#